data_AF-A0A2N1PPE7-F1
#
_entry.id   AF-A0A2N1PPE7-F1
#
_cell.length_a   1.000
_cell.length_b   1.000
_cell.length_c   1.000
_cell.angle_alpha   90.00
_cell.angle_beta   90.00
_cell.angle_gamma   90.00
#
_symmetry.space_group_name_H-M   'P 1'
#
loop_
_entity.id
_entity.type
_entity.pdbx_description
1 polymer ?
#
loop_
_entity_poly.entity_id
_entity_poly.type
_entity_poly.pdbx_seq_one_letter_code
_entity_poly.pdbx_strand_id
1 'polypeptide(L)'
;MNIPANDFFRNSSEFMERQNYYPVFRGLVMLMFFWGLFMATPVFSHESVIENVSGNMVSGDTATDDTGTDDGVLNDNAPLVRYCSAVIDSVDQLGPEEAADAFGGMVPFYAARVKGRILDDPFIGITFESLHLVQDAIDHFRMDPEDRIILMVEEDRNHGIGAANILEFDRRIPMGWLVMLFLVSVMALGRMTGLRSLVALTLTVTAVFVFFIPSVASGGNPATGAFLVCLFSTVFTLLCTGGMGRKYFAAICGTLGGVAATFILAWFFNGLLRLTGSMHHETRILCLQLGDSFDYGGLLLAGIVIGALGAIMDVSVSISSALWEVSIAGGGKLSFRELFSSGLSIGRDIMGTMTNTLILAYVGGSLPLLVLLVTQKTDYPFLKLVNFDLIASEILRSLVGSMGLILAIPLTALFSGVFLSRHSIKTEISVEEAGEAF
;
A
#
# COMPACT_ATOMS: atom_id res chain seq x y z
N MET A 1 -2.99 7.81 44.22
CA MET A 1 -2.97 9.25 44.57
C MET A 1 -3.82 9.94 43.53
N ASN A 2 -5.04 10.37 43.89
CA ASN A 2 -5.99 11.00 42.96
C ASN A 2 -5.50 12.40 42.59
N ILE A 3 -4.93 12.55 41.40
CA ILE A 3 -4.67 13.87 40.81
C ILE A 3 -5.88 14.20 39.94
N PRO A 4 -6.60 15.32 40.20
CA PRO A 4 -7.76 15.69 39.41
C PRO A 4 -7.37 16.00 37.96
N ALA A 5 -8.18 15.56 36.99
CA ALA A 5 -7.90 15.63 35.55
C ALA A 5 -7.54 17.03 35.03
N ASN A 6 -7.94 18.10 35.71
CA ASN A 6 -7.59 19.48 35.35
C ASN A 6 -6.10 19.80 35.53
N ASP A 7 -5.40 19.15 36.47
CA ASP A 7 -3.96 19.36 36.64
C ASP A 7 -3.14 18.57 35.60
N PHE A 8 -3.68 17.47 35.08
CA PHE A 8 -3.06 16.68 34.00
C PHE A 8 -2.99 17.48 32.70
N PHE A 9 -4.10 18.13 32.31
CA PHE A 9 -4.11 18.94 31.09
C PHE A 9 -3.25 20.21 31.22
N ARG A 10 -3.27 20.87 32.40
CA ARG A 10 -2.48 22.08 32.64
C ARG A 10 -0.96 21.81 32.70
N ASN A 11 -0.54 20.70 33.32
CA ASN A 11 0.87 20.28 33.27
C ASN A 11 1.28 19.80 31.87
N SER A 12 0.39 19.12 31.12
CA SER A 12 0.71 18.68 29.76
C SER A 12 0.89 19.85 28.79
N SER A 13 0.13 20.95 28.95
CA SER A 13 0.30 22.15 28.14
C SER A 13 1.59 22.90 28.49
N GLU A 14 1.92 23.04 29.77
CA GLU A 14 3.17 23.69 30.19
C GLU A 14 4.42 22.83 29.84
N PHE A 15 4.30 21.50 29.81
CA PHE A 15 5.34 20.56 29.39
C PHE A 15 5.62 20.63 27.87
N MET A 16 4.56 20.71 27.06
CA MET A 16 4.67 20.84 25.61
C MET A 16 5.22 22.22 25.18
N GLU A 17 4.99 23.27 25.99
CA GLU A 17 5.42 24.65 25.70
C GLU A 17 6.91 24.87 26.03
N ARG A 18 7.44 24.18 27.06
CA ARG A 18 8.87 24.26 27.44
C ARG A 18 9.82 23.49 26.51
N GLN A 19 9.33 22.52 25.74
CA GLN A 19 10.14 21.65 24.87
C GLN A 19 10.06 22.02 23.37
N ASN A 20 9.40 23.13 23.00
CA ASN A 20 9.20 23.55 21.61
C ASN A 20 8.45 22.51 20.72
N TYR A 21 7.76 21.54 21.33
CA TYR A 21 6.93 20.54 20.62
C TYR A 21 5.52 21.07 20.27
N TYR A 22 5.04 22.11 20.97
CA TYR A 22 3.70 22.68 20.76
C TYR A 22 3.36 23.05 19.30
N PRO A 23 4.24 23.71 18.51
CA PRO A 23 3.90 24.04 17.12
C PRO A 23 3.86 22.81 16.20
N VAL A 24 4.73 21.81 16.42
CA VAL A 24 4.78 20.57 15.62
C VAL A 24 3.63 19.64 15.97
N PHE A 25 3.35 19.44 17.26
CA PHE A 25 2.23 18.62 17.74
C PHE A 25 0.88 19.25 17.37
N ARG A 26 0.73 20.57 17.48
CA ARG A 26 -0.48 21.27 17.03
C ARG A 26 -0.63 21.22 15.51
N GLY A 27 0.48 21.27 14.76
CA GLY A 27 0.51 21.04 13.32
C GLY A 27 0.11 19.61 12.95
N LEU A 28 0.54 18.61 13.72
CA LEU A 28 0.27 17.19 13.48
C LEU A 28 -1.16 16.79 13.89
N VAL A 29 -1.68 17.35 14.99
CA VAL A 29 -3.09 17.21 15.39
C VAL A 29 -4.00 17.98 14.42
N MET A 30 -3.59 19.18 13.95
CA MET A 30 -4.30 19.84 12.85
C MET A 30 -4.25 19.00 11.58
N LEU A 31 -3.12 18.39 11.22
CA LEU A 31 -3.01 17.50 10.06
C LEU A 31 -3.87 16.25 10.22
N MET A 32 -3.95 15.64 11.39
CA MET A 32 -4.84 14.49 11.66
C MET A 32 -6.33 14.90 11.69
N PHE A 33 -6.65 16.10 12.17
CA PHE A 33 -8.01 16.64 12.15
C PHE A 33 -8.43 17.06 10.73
N PHE A 34 -7.51 17.66 9.96
CA PHE A 34 -7.64 17.89 8.53
C PHE A 34 -7.68 16.59 7.75
N TRP A 35 -7.01 15.53 8.19
CA TRP A 35 -7.04 14.19 7.59
C TRP A 35 -8.37 13.47 7.87
N GLY A 36 -8.91 13.60 9.08
CA GLY A 36 -10.27 13.16 9.41
C GLY A 36 -11.33 13.96 8.65
N LEU A 37 -11.13 15.27 8.48
CA LEU A 37 -11.98 16.10 7.62
C LEU A 37 -11.79 15.81 6.12
N PHE A 38 -10.57 15.46 5.67
CA PHE A 38 -10.23 15.21 4.26
C PHE A 38 -10.69 13.83 3.80
N MET A 39 -10.62 12.82 4.68
CA MET A 39 -11.32 11.54 4.51
C MET A 39 -12.84 11.71 4.58
N ALA A 40 -13.34 12.73 5.30
CA ALA A 40 -14.75 13.12 5.30
C ALA A 40 -15.11 14.09 4.16
N THR A 41 -14.15 14.64 3.42
CA THR A 41 -14.43 15.45 2.24
C THR A 41 -14.60 14.54 1.03
N PRO A 42 -15.58 14.81 0.16
CA PRO A 42 -15.89 13.98 -1.01
C PRO A 42 -14.87 14.19 -2.14
N VAL A 43 -13.58 14.32 -1.84
CA VAL A 43 -12.50 14.36 -2.86
C VAL A 43 -12.28 12.96 -3.46
N PHE A 44 -12.77 11.92 -2.79
CA PHE A 44 -13.06 10.61 -3.36
C PHE A 44 -14.58 10.44 -3.60
N SER A 45 -15.27 11.46 -4.13
CA SER A 45 -16.53 11.16 -4.81
C SER A 45 -16.18 10.26 -6.00
N HIS A 46 -16.97 9.21 -6.17
CA HIS A 46 -16.89 8.26 -7.28
C HIS A 46 -16.92 8.95 -8.67
N GLU A 47 -17.05 10.27 -8.80
CA GLU A 47 -17.20 10.99 -10.07
C GLU A 47 -15.88 11.35 -10.75
N SER A 48 -14.85 11.85 -10.04
CA SER A 48 -13.73 12.52 -10.72
C SER A 48 -12.66 11.58 -11.31
N VAL A 49 -12.47 10.39 -10.72
CA VAL A 49 -11.61 9.34 -11.30
C VAL A 49 -12.38 8.55 -12.36
N ILE A 50 -13.71 8.43 -12.22
CA ILE A 50 -14.55 7.71 -13.18
C ILE A 50 -14.78 8.54 -14.44
N GLU A 51 -14.92 9.87 -14.41
CA GLU A 51 -15.07 10.67 -15.64
C GLU A 51 -13.90 10.49 -16.63
N ASN A 52 -12.66 10.42 -16.14
CA ASN A 52 -11.50 10.18 -17.01
C ASN A 52 -11.39 8.72 -17.47
N VAL A 53 -11.96 7.77 -16.73
CA VAL A 53 -11.94 6.33 -17.06
C VAL A 53 -13.13 5.92 -17.93
N SER A 54 -14.31 6.51 -17.72
CA SER A 54 -15.52 6.31 -18.51
C SER A 54 -15.41 6.98 -19.89
N GLY A 55 -14.77 8.15 -19.96
CA GLY A 55 -14.44 8.80 -21.22
C GLY A 55 -13.60 7.92 -22.15
N ASN A 56 -12.68 7.12 -21.58
CA ASN A 56 -11.84 6.19 -22.35
C ASN A 56 -12.48 4.81 -22.58
N MET A 57 -13.39 4.34 -21.72
CA MET A 57 -14.12 3.09 -21.96
C MET A 57 -15.19 3.21 -23.06
N VAL A 58 -15.77 4.39 -23.27
CA VAL A 58 -16.76 4.63 -24.34
C VAL A 58 -16.11 4.87 -25.70
N SER A 59 -14.82 5.26 -25.76
CA SER A 59 -14.09 5.47 -27.01
C SER A 59 -13.51 4.21 -27.66
N GLY A 60 -13.80 3.03 -27.10
CA GLY A 60 -13.36 1.76 -27.66
C GLY A 60 -14.43 1.12 -28.53
N ASP A 61 -14.71 1.67 -29.72
CA ASP A 61 -15.17 0.81 -30.82
C ASP A 61 -15.06 1.44 -32.23
N THR A 62 -14.70 0.56 -33.17
CA THR A 62 -15.00 0.64 -34.61
C THR A 62 -14.37 1.80 -35.40
N ALA A 63 -13.17 1.58 -35.93
CA ALA A 63 -12.71 2.26 -37.13
C ALA A 63 -13.44 1.70 -38.37
N THR A 64 -14.60 2.29 -38.70
CA THR A 64 -15.12 2.31 -40.06
C THR A 64 -15.37 3.75 -40.50
N ASP A 65 -14.67 4.10 -41.57
CA ASP A 65 -14.83 5.21 -42.51
C ASP A 65 -15.32 6.58 -42.02
N ASP A 66 -14.36 7.50 -42.14
CA ASP A 66 -14.46 8.95 -42.26
C ASP A 66 -15.61 9.38 -43.20
N THR A 67 -16.57 10.16 -42.68
CA THR A 67 -17.12 11.38 -43.30
C THR A 67 -18.30 11.90 -42.47
N GLY A 68 -18.07 12.93 -41.68
CA GLY A 68 -19.15 13.70 -41.06
C GLY A 68 -18.71 14.43 -39.82
N THR A 69 -18.62 15.76 -39.93
CA THR A 69 -18.66 16.70 -38.81
C THR A 69 -19.73 16.28 -37.80
N ASP A 70 -19.34 15.86 -36.60
CA ASP A 70 -20.26 15.75 -35.47
C ASP A 70 -19.66 16.49 -34.28
N ASP A 71 -20.36 17.55 -33.90
CA ASP A 71 -20.09 18.37 -32.75
C ASP A 71 -20.19 17.49 -31.50
N GLY A 72 -19.20 17.55 -30.61
CA GLY A 72 -19.14 16.77 -29.38
C GLY A 72 -20.28 17.10 -28.41
N VAL A 73 -21.47 16.56 -28.68
CA VAL A 73 -22.57 16.47 -27.72
C VAL A 73 -22.27 15.27 -26.83
N LEU A 74 -21.81 15.55 -25.61
CA LEU A 74 -21.78 14.58 -24.53
C LEU A 74 -23.17 13.92 -24.46
N ASN A 75 -23.23 12.60 -24.50
CA ASN A 75 -24.47 11.86 -24.38
C ASN A 75 -25.03 12.03 -22.95
N ASP A 76 -25.83 13.07 -22.73
CA ASP A 76 -26.53 13.37 -21.46
C ASP A 76 -27.54 12.27 -21.03
N ASN A 77 -27.62 11.15 -21.75
CA ASN A 77 -28.56 10.05 -21.52
C ASN A 77 -27.93 8.76 -20.98
N ALA A 78 -26.68 8.77 -20.50
CA ALA A 78 -26.13 7.60 -19.80
C ALA A 78 -26.90 7.39 -18.47
N PRO A 79 -27.38 6.16 -18.17
CA PRO A 79 -28.04 5.90 -16.89
C PRO A 79 -27.09 6.23 -15.73
N LEU A 80 -27.59 6.92 -14.72
CA LEU A 80 -26.83 7.22 -13.51
C LEU A 80 -26.54 5.90 -12.78
N VAL A 81 -25.27 5.54 -12.64
CA VAL A 81 -24.85 4.34 -11.91
C VAL A 81 -24.45 4.72 -10.49
N ARG A 82 -25.04 4.08 -9.49
CA ARG A 82 -24.67 4.22 -8.07
C ARG A 82 -24.19 2.90 -7.48
N TYR A 83 -23.26 3.00 -6.54
CA TYR A 83 -22.82 1.87 -5.73
C TYR A 83 -23.48 1.96 -4.35
N CYS A 84 -24.24 0.95 -3.97
CA CYS A 84 -24.99 0.94 -2.71
C CYS A 84 -24.71 -0.33 -1.90
N SER A 85 -24.49 -0.20 -0.60
CA SER A 85 -24.50 -1.33 0.33
C SER A 85 -25.92 -1.88 0.50
N ALA A 86 -26.06 -3.20 0.54
CA ALA A 86 -27.33 -3.88 0.74
C ALA A 86 -27.17 -5.14 1.59
N VAL A 87 -28.26 -5.65 2.15
CA VAL A 87 -28.33 -6.90 2.92
C VAL A 87 -29.22 -7.89 2.19
N ILE A 88 -28.75 -9.13 2.08
CA ILE A 88 -29.50 -10.23 1.50
C ILE A 88 -30.57 -10.69 2.50
N ASP A 89 -31.81 -10.75 2.05
CA ASP A 89 -32.93 -11.30 2.82
C ASP A 89 -33.20 -12.76 2.43
N SER A 90 -33.09 -13.12 1.15
CA SER A 90 -33.24 -14.49 0.67
C SER A 90 -32.46 -14.76 -0.60
N VAL A 91 -32.05 -16.02 -0.76
CA VAL A 91 -31.37 -16.53 -1.96
C VAL A 91 -32.12 -17.76 -2.44
N ASP A 92 -32.74 -17.66 -3.61
CA ASP A 92 -33.46 -18.74 -4.25
C ASP A 92 -32.63 -19.28 -5.42
N GLN A 93 -32.15 -20.53 -5.31
CA GLN A 93 -31.45 -21.18 -6.42
C GLN A 93 -32.45 -21.54 -7.53
N LEU A 94 -32.16 -21.13 -8.76
CA LEU A 94 -33.00 -21.44 -9.91
C LEU A 94 -32.65 -22.82 -10.47
N GLY A 95 -33.69 -23.56 -10.83
CA GLY A 95 -33.54 -24.81 -11.57
C GLY A 95 -32.98 -24.59 -12.98
N PRO A 96 -32.45 -25.62 -13.65
CA PRO A 96 -31.84 -25.50 -14.99
C PRO A 96 -32.80 -24.97 -16.06
N GLU A 97 -34.09 -25.33 -15.98
CA GLU A 97 -35.12 -24.87 -16.92
C GLU A 97 -35.52 -23.41 -16.66
N GLU A 98 -35.70 -23.02 -15.39
CA GLU A 98 -36.03 -21.63 -15.02
C GLU A 98 -34.89 -20.66 -15.34
N ALA A 99 -33.64 -21.09 -15.18
CA ALA A 99 -32.47 -20.33 -15.60
C ALA A 99 -32.45 -20.16 -17.14
N ALA A 100 -32.78 -21.21 -17.90
CA ALA A 100 -32.83 -21.14 -19.36
C ALA A 100 -33.90 -20.18 -19.88
N ASP A 101 -35.06 -20.15 -19.24
CA ASP A 101 -36.12 -19.19 -19.58
C ASP A 101 -35.73 -17.75 -19.19
N ALA A 102 -35.12 -17.56 -18.02
CA ALA A 102 -34.73 -16.22 -17.54
C ALA A 102 -33.58 -15.59 -18.35
N PHE A 103 -32.73 -16.41 -18.98
CA PHE A 103 -31.58 -15.96 -19.77
C PHE A 103 -31.68 -16.25 -21.29
N GLY A 104 -32.83 -16.74 -21.77
CA GLY A 104 -33.11 -16.87 -23.21
C GLY A 104 -32.43 -18.03 -23.94
N GLY A 105 -32.09 -19.14 -23.27
CA GLY A 105 -31.51 -20.34 -23.91
C GLY A 105 -30.69 -21.24 -22.97
N MET A 106 -29.99 -22.23 -23.54
CA MET A 106 -29.19 -23.22 -22.79
C MET A 106 -28.11 -22.53 -21.94
N VAL A 107 -28.35 -22.42 -20.63
CA VAL A 107 -27.37 -21.88 -19.66
C VAL A 107 -26.54 -23.05 -19.14
N PRO A 108 -25.22 -23.12 -19.36
CA PRO A 108 -24.39 -24.16 -18.74
C PRO A 108 -24.09 -23.88 -17.25
N PHE A 109 -24.84 -22.97 -16.60
CA PHE A 109 -24.46 -22.34 -15.34
C PHE A 109 -25.57 -22.40 -14.27
N TYR A 110 -25.17 -22.30 -13.00
CA TYR A 110 -26.09 -22.10 -11.87
C TYR A 110 -26.54 -20.64 -11.83
N ALA A 111 -27.83 -20.39 -11.61
CA ALA A 111 -28.36 -19.05 -11.40
C ALA A 111 -29.02 -18.98 -10.02
N ALA A 112 -28.89 -17.82 -9.37
CA ALA A 112 -29.57 -17.54 -8.11
C ALA A 112 -30.35 -16.24 -8.22
N ARG A 113 -31.60 -16.25 -7.76
CA ARG A 113 -32.39 -15.05 -7.54
C ARG A 113 -32.13 -14.57 -6.12
N VAL A 114 -31.54 -13.39 -6.01
CA VAL A 114 -31.18 -12.80 -4.73
C VAL A 114 -32.11 -11.63 -4.45
N LYS A 115 -32.74 -11.65 -3.27
CA LYS A 115 -33.58 -10.56 -2.77
C LYS A 115 -32.96 -9.98 -1.53
N GLY A 116 -33.07 -8.67 -1.38
CA GLY A 116 -32.53 -7.99 -0.23
C GLY A 116 -32.98 -6.55 -0.15
N ARG A 117 -32.43 -5.81 0.82
CA ARG A 117 -32.75 -4.39 1.07
C ARG A 117 -31.51 -3.53 0.99
N ILE A 118 -31.64 -2.37 0.36
CA ILE A 118 -30.56 -1.38 0.26
C ILE A 118 -30.43 -0.61 1.58
N LEU A 119 -29.20 -0.34 2.00
CA LEU A 119 -28.85 0.34 3.24
C LEU A 119 -28.45 1.81 3.06
N ASP A 120 -28.13 2.23 1.83
CA ASP A 120 -27.60 3.55 1.52
C ASP A 120 -28.65 4.49 0.87
N ASP A 121 -28.54 5.79 1.14
CA ASP A 121 -29.34 6.83 0.48
C ASP A 121 -29.03 6.88 -1.03
N PRO A 122 -30.02 7.16 -1.91
CA PRO A 122 -31.41 7.54 -1.63
C PRO A 122 -32.39 6.35 -1.52
N PHE A 123 -31.90 5.11 -1.64
CA PHE A 123 -32.74 3.91 -1.82
C PHE A 123 -32.95 3.10 -0.52
N ILE A 124 -32.77 3.72 0.65
CA ILE A 124 -32.81 3.04 1.95
C ILE A 124 -34.12 2.25 2.12
N GLY A 125 -33.98 0.97 2.43
CA GLY A 125 -35.10 0.06 2.70
C GLY A 125 -35.85 -0.43 1.48
N ILE A 126 -35.51 0.04 0.27
CA ILE A 126 -36.08 -0.47 -0.96
C ILE A 126 -35.54 -1.89 -1.20
N THR A 127 -36.46 -2.80 -1.50
CA THR A 127 -36.10 -4.18 -1.84
C THR A 127 -35.64 -4.26 -3.28
N PHE A 128 -34.50 -4.88 -3.51
CA PHE A 128 -34.02 -5.21 -4.85
C PHE A 128 -34.21 -6.70 -5.11
N GLU A 129 -34.36 -7.05 -6.38
CA GLU A 129 -34.33 -8.42 -6.86
C GLU A 129 -33.30 -8.47 -7.98
N SER A 130 -32.20 -9.20 -7.76
CA SER A 130 -31.13 -9.37 -8.73
C SER A 130 -31.09 -10.82 -9.17
N LEU A 131 -31.02 -11.03 -10.48
CA LEU A 131 -30.74 -12.34 -11.05
C LEU A 131 -29.22 -12.46 -11.22
N HIS A 132 -28.59 -13.28 -10.38
CA HIS A 132 -27.15 -13.45 -10.38
C HIS A 132 -26.76 -14.73 -11.13
N LEU A 133 -25.97 -14.57 -12.19
CA LEU A 133 -25.34 -15.67 -12.91
C LEU A 133 -24.08 -16.10 -12.18
N VAL A 134 -24.00 -17.35 -11.74
CA VAL A 134 -22.75 -17.94 -11.26
C VAL A 134 -21.99 -18.42 -12.49
N GLN A 135 -21.22 -17.51 -13.09
CA GLN A 135 -20.71 -17.67 -14.45
C GLN A 135 -19.48 -18.60 -14.54
N ASP A 136 -18.91 -19.05 -13.43
CA ASP A 136 -17.83 -20.05 -13.43
C ASP A 136 -17.68 -20.79 -12.09
N ALA A 137 -16.94 -21.91 -12.07
CA ALA A 137 -16.57 -22.62 -10.83
C ALA A 137 -15.82 -21.75 -9.79
N ILE A 138 -15.42 -20.54 -10.18
CA ILE A 138 -14.71 -19.53 -9.39
C ILE A 138 -15.69 -18.65 -8.58
N ASP A 139 -16.92 -18.45 -9.07
CA ASP A 139 -17.95 -17.60 -8.44
C ASP A 139 -18.91 -18.42 -7.54
N HIS A 140 -18.41 -19.43 -6.84
CA HIS A 140 -19.13 -20.01 -5.69
C HIS A 140 -19.11 -19.02 -4.51
N PHE A 141 -19.52 -17.77 -4.73
CA PHE A 141 -20.04 -16.94 -3.67
C PHE A 141 -21.33 -17.60 -3.20
N ARG A 142 -21.20 -18.52 -2.24
CA ARG A 142 -22.33 -19.00 -1.47
C ARG A 142 -22.83 -17.80 -0.66
N MET A 143 -23.75 -17.06 -1.26
CA MET A 143 -24.47 -15.98 -0.62
C MET A 143 -25.46 -16.61 0.35
N ASP A 144 -25.33 -16.29 1.62
CA ASP A 144 -26.26 -16.70 2.65
C ASP A 144 -27.15 -15.49 3.05
N PRO A 145 -28.37 -15.73 3.57
CA PRO A 145 -29.17 -14.67 4.16
C PRO A 145 -28.38 -13.90 5.23
N GLU A 146 -28.64 -12.60 5.35
CA GLU A 146 -27.95 -11.63 6.22
C GLU A 146 -26.56 -11.17 5.75
N ASP A 147 -26.02 -11.73 4.67
CA ASP A 147 -24.78 -11.23 4.09
C ASP A 147 -24.94 -9.79 3.58
N ARG A 148 -23.88 -9.00 3.77
CA ARG A 148 -23.79 -7.64 3.23
C ARG A 148 -23.08 -7.66 1.89
N ILE A 149 -23.67 -6.97 0.92
CA ILE A 149 -23.18 -6.89 -0.46
C ILE A 149 -23.14 -5.46 -0.96
N ILE A 150 -22.38 -5.23 -2.03
CA ILE A 150 -22.32 -3.99 -2.77
C ILE A 150 -23.07 -4.23 -4.08
N LEU A 151 -24.05 -3.37 -4.34
CA LEU A 151 -24.85 -3.35 -5.56
C LEU A 151 -24.39 -2.24 -6.47
N MET A 152 -24.40 -2.51 -7.76
CA MET A 152 -24.45 -1.50 -8.82
C MET A 152 -25.92 -1.26 -9.16
N VAL A 153 -26.42 -0.09 -8.83
CA VAL A 153 -27.78 0.34 -9.13
C VAL A 153 -27.74 1.29 -10.32
N GLU A 154 -28.35 0.88 -11.43
CA GLU A 154 -28.67 1.78 -12.55
C GLU A 154 -29.97 2.50 -12.24
N GLU A 155 -29.93 3.83 -12.16
CA GLU A 155 -31.13 4.63 -11.97
C GLU A 155 -31.91 4.77 -13.28
N ASP A 156 -33.23 4.57 -13.20
CA ASP A 156 -34.15 4.93 -14.26
C ASP A 156 -34.40 6.46 -14.29
N ARG A 157 -35.01 6.97 -15.36
CA ARG A 157 -35.31 8.38 -15.63
C ARG A 157 -36.11 9.10 -14.52
N ASN A 158 -36.76 8.34 -13.64
CA ASN A 158 -37.50 8.87 -12.49
C ASN A 158 -36.70 8.82 -11.17
N HIS A 159 -35.37 8.63 -11.22
CA HIS A 159 -34.52 8.37 -10.05
C HIS A 159 -34.99 7.16 -9.22
N GLY A 160 -35.57 6.16 -9.90
CA GLY A 160 -35.92 4.87 -9.31
C GLY A 160 -34.87 3.81 -9.65
N ILE A 161 -34.96 2.64 -9.02
CA ILE A 161 -34.07 1.51 -9.33
C ILE A 161 -34.49 0.91 -10.68
N GLY A 162 -33.66 1.06 -11.71
CA GLY A 162 -33.85 0.44 -13.02
C GLY A 162 -33.34 -1.00 -13.05
N ALA A 163 -32.05 -1.18 -12.75
CA ALA A 163 -31.43 -2.50 -12.57
C ALA A 163 -30.52 -2.48 -11.35
N ALA A 164 -30.47 -3.59 -10.60
CA ALA A 164 -29.57 -3.76 -9.47
C ALA A 164 -28.76 -5.04 -9.67
N ASN A 165 -27.45 -4.89 -9.87
CA ASN A 165 -26.52 -5.98 -10.08
C ASN A 165 -25.62 -6.15 -8.87
N ILE A 166 -25.47 -7.38 -8.38
CA ILE A 166 -24.56 -7.69 -7.29
C ILE A 166 -23.12 -7.66 -7.83
N LEU A 167 -22.26 -6.85 -7.20
CA LEU A 167 -20.85 -6.77 -7.55
C LEU A 167 -19.99 -7.62 -6.62
N GLU A 168 -20.04 -7.34 -5.32
CA GLU A 168 -19.12 -7.91 -4.34
C GLU A 168 -19.73 -7.97 -2.94
N PHE A 169 -19.10 -8.72 -2.02
CA PHE A 169 -19.42 -8.64 -0.60
C PHE A 169 -18.89 -7.34 0.03
N ASP A 170 -19.69 -6.75 0.93
CA ASP A 170 -19.27 -5.62 1.75
C ASP A 170 -18.41 -6.11 2.92
N ARG A 171 -17.09 -5.96 2.75
CA ARG A 171 -16.08 -6.40 3.73
C ARG A 171 -15.67 -5.26 4.67
N ARG A 172 -16.30 -4.08 4.63
CA ARG A 172 -15.86 -2.90 5.40
C ARG A 172 -15.81 -3.15 6.91
N ILE A 173 -16.84 -3.79 7.46
CA ILE A 173 -16.93 -4.12 8.90
C ILE A 173 -15.85 -5.12 9.35
N PRO A 174 -15.72 -6.33 8.75
CA PRO A 174 -14.68 -7.28 9.16
C PRO A 174 -13.27 -6.73 8.95
N MET A 175 -13.03 -5.95 7.88
CA MET A 175 -11.76 -5.24 7.67
C MET A 175 -11.48 -4.25 8.81
N GLY A 176 -12.52 -3.52 9.27
CA GLY A 176 -12.42 -2.61 10.41
C GLY A 176 -12.02 -3.31 11.72
N TRP A 177 -12.58 -4.49 12.00
CA TRP A 177 -12.17 -5.30 13.15
C TRP A 177 -10.70 -5.73 13.07
N LEU A 178 -10.22 -6.11 11.88
CA LEU A 178 -8.83 -6.49 11.67
C LEU A 178 -7.88 -5.30 11.89
N VAL A 179 -8.22 -4.13 11.35
CA VAL A 179 -7.45 -2.90 11.58
C VAL A 179 -7.42 -2.56 13.06
N MET A 180 -8.56 -2.65 13.75
CA MET A 180 -8.63 -2.36 15.19
C MET A 180 -7.78 -3.34 16.00
N LEU A 181 -7.83 -4.64 15.69
CA LEU A 181 -7.00 -5.65 16.34
C LEU A 181 -5.49 -5.36 16.14
N PHE A 182 -5.09 -4.96 14.94
CA PHE A 182 -3.72 -4.55 14.65
C PHE A 182 -3.30 -3.34 15.48
N LEU A 183 -4.11 -2.27 15.50
CA LEU A 183 -3.84 -1.06 16.28
C LEU A 183 -3.72 -1.36 17.78
N VAL A 184 -4.65 -2.14 18.34
CA VAL A 184 -4.62 -2.54 19.75
C VAL A 184 -3.36 -3.34 20.07
N SER A 185 -2.96 -4.26 19.19
CA SER A 185 -1.76 -5.08 19.38
C SER A 185 -0.49 -4.24 19.42
N VAL A 186 -0.34 -3.30 18.47
CA VAL A 186 0.81 -2.37 18.43
C VAL A 186 0.84 -1.47 19.66
N MET A 187 -0.31 -0.95 20.08
CA MET A 187 -0.41 -0.09 21.26
C MET A 187 -0.16 -0.85 22.57
N ALA A 188 -0.66 -2.08 22.69
CA ALA A 188 -0.47 -2.92 23.87
C ALA A 188 1.00 -3.31 24.08
N LEU A 189 1.71 -3.67 23.00
CA LEU A 189 3.12 -4.08 23.06
C LEU A 189 4.08 -2.89 23.04
N GLY A 190 3.85 -1.92 22.16
CA GLY A 190 4.75 -0.79 21.91
C GLY A 190 4.50 0.45 22.76
N ARG A 191 3.35 0.56 23.46
CA ARG A 191 2.96 1.76 24.24
C ARG A 191 3.11 3.06 23.43
N MET A 192 3.83 4.05 23.94
CA MET A 192 4.08 5.32 23.26
C MET A 192 4.99 5.18 22.03
N THR A 193 5.91 4.22 22.04
CA THR A 193 6.74 3.90 20.87
C THR A 193 5.89 3.27 19.76
N GLY A 194 4.92 2.43 20.15
CA GLY A 194 3.90 1.89 19.26
C GLY A 194 3.10 3.00 18.57
N LEU A 195 2.62 3.99 19.34
CA LEU A 195 1.92 5.15 18.76
C LEU A 195 2.77 5.91 17.72
N ARG A 196 4.05 6.14 18.02
CA ARG A 196 4.98 6.79 17.07
C ARG A 196 5.15 5.97 15.79
N SER A 197 5.29 4.65 15.90
CA SER A 197 5.39 3.76 14.74
C SER A 197 4.12 3.78 13.88
N LEU A 198 2.93 3.84 14.49
CA LEU A 198 1.67 3.94 13.77
C LEU A 198 1.56 5.26 12.99
N VAL A 199 1.92 6.39 13.61
CA VAL A 199 1.96 7.69 12.92
C VAL A 199 2.90 7.65 11.72
N ALA A 200 4.08 7.04 11.89
CA ALA A 200 5.08 6.94 10.85
C ALA A 200 4.61 6.02 9.69
N LEU A 201 3.95 4.90 10.00
CA LEU A 201 3.31 4.02 9.03
C LEU A 201 2.19 4.73 8.26
N THR A 202 1.27 5.40 8.96
CA THR A 202 0.19 6.17 8.34
C THR A 202 0.74 7.22 7.38
N LEU A 203 1.83 7.88 7.75
CA LEU A 203 2.46 8.85 6.87
C LEU A 203 3.07 8.22 5.62
N THR A 204 3.76 7.08 5.78
CA THR A 204 4.34 6.37 4.64
C THR A 204 3.25 5.92 3.66
N VAL A 205 2.15 5.36 4.18
CA VAL A 205 0.97 4.99 3.37
C VAL A 205 0.36 6.21 2.69
N THR A 206 0.18 7.30 3.43
CA THR A 206 -0.34 8.56 2.88
C THR A 206 0.55 9.09 1.75
N ALA A 207 1.88 8.99 1.91
CA ALA A 207 2.79 9.44 0.88
C ALA A 207 2.65 8.66 -0.43
N VAL A 208 2.35 7.36 -0.34
CA VAL A 208 2.05 6.52 -1.50
C VAL A 208 0.71 6.91 -2.12
N PHE A 209 -0.37 6.97 -1.34
CA PHE A 209 -1.72 7.20 -1.89
C PHE A 209 -1.98 8.64 -2.35
N VAL A 210 -1.35 9.64 -1.73
CA VAL A 210 -1.60 11.06 -2.03
C VAL A 210 -0.56 11.65 -2.98
N PHE A 211 0.69 11.18 -2.97
CA PHE A 211 1.73 11.70 -3.85
C PHE A 211 2.10 10.72 -4.97
N PHE A 212 2.45 9.47 -4.64
CA PHE A 212 2.91 8.52 -5.65
C PHE A 212 1.81 8.15 -6.65
N ILE A 213 0.66 7.64 -6.18
CA ILE A 213 -0.42 7.16 -7.06
C ILE A 213 -0.93 8.29 -7.97
N PRO A 214 -1.29 9.49 -7.47
CA PRO A 214 -1.75 10.58 -8.33
C PRO A 214 -0.67 11.05 -9.32
N SER A 215 0.61 11.06 -8.90
CA SER A 215 1.71 11.41 -9.81
C SER A 215 1.86 10.42 -10.96
N VAL A 216 1.59 9.13 -10.73
CA VAL A 216 1.60 8.11 -11.78
C VAL A 216 0.37 8.25 -12.67
N ALA A 217 -0.80 8.47 -12.08
CA ALA A 217 -2.05 8.68 -12.81
C ALA A 217 -2.00 9.92 -13.72
N SER A 218 -1.27 10.97 -13.33
CA SER A 218 -1.07 12.17 -14.16
C SER A 218 0.00 12.00 -15.26
N GLY A 219 0.49 10.78 -15.52
CA GLY A 219 1.50 10.49 -16.54
C GLY A 219 2.96 10.74 -16.11
N GLY A 220 3.22 10.90 -14.81
CA GLY A 220 4.59 11.01 -14.29
C GLY A 220 5.36 9.69 -14.38
N ASN A 221 6.69 9.75 -14.47
CA ASN A 221 7.52 8.54 -14.52
C ASN A 221 7.43 7.75 -13.20
N PRO A 222 6.89 6.50 -13.22
CA PRO A 222 6.63 5.77 -11.98
C PRO A 222 7.90 5.43 -11.19
N ALA A 223 8.97 5.04 -11.88
CA ALA A 223 10.23 4.69 -11.24
C ALA A 223 10.82 5.86 -10.45
N THR A 224 10.86 7.05 -11.08
CA THR A 224 11.38 8.26 -10.46
C THR A 224 10.47 8.74 -9.33
N GLY A 225 9.15 8.69 -9.52
CA GLY A 225 8.17 9.05 -8.49
C GLY A 225 8.32 8.20 -7.24
N ALA A 226 8.45 6.88 -7.40
CA ALA A 226 8.68 5.95 -6.30
C ALA A 226 9.98 6.24 -5.56
N PHE A 227 11.08 6.48 -6.29
CA PHE A 227 12.37 6.83 -5.69
C PHE A 227 12.25 8.09 -4.82
N LEU A 228 11.66 9.16 -5.35
CA LEU A 228 11.48 10.42 -4.62
C LEU A 228 10.59 10.26 -3.38
N VAL A 229 9.48 9.53 -3.50
CA VAL A 229 8.58 9.25 -2.37
C VAL A 229 9.29 8.41 -1.30
N CYS A 230 10.12 7.45 -1.68
CA CYS A 230 10.92 6.67 -0.74
C CYS A 230 11.97 7.55 -0.02
N LEU A 231 12.66 8.46 -0.72
CA LEU A 231 13.61 9.38 -0.09
C LEU A 231 12.89 10.31 0.92
N PHE A 232 11.78 10.92 0.49
CA PHE A 232 10.98 11.80 1.33
C PHE A 232 10.43 11.08 2.55
N SER A 233 9.78 9.93 2.35
CA SER A 233 9.21 9.11 3.43
C SER A 233 10.30 8.67 4.41
N THR A 234 11.48 8.25 3.94
CA THR A 234 12.59 7.85 4.82
C THR A 234 12.98 8.97 5.77
N VAL A 235 13.22 10.17 5.24
CA VAL A 235 13.63 11.33 6.04
C VAL A 235 12.53 11.68 7.04
N PHE A 236 11.27 11.76 6.58
CA PHE A 236 10.16 12.17 7.43
C PHE A 236 9.87 11.16 8.54
N THR A 237 9.73 9.88 8.19
CA THR A 237 9.41 8.78 9.11
C THR A 237 10.47 8.64 10.21
N LEU A 238 11.76 8.71 9.85
CA LEU A 238 12.85 8.60 10.83
C LEU A 238 12.98 9.83 11.72
N LEU A 239 12.76 11.04 11.19
CA LEU A 239 12.74 12.26 12.01
C LEU A 239 11.55 12.28 12.98
N CYS A 240 10.38 11.81 12.57
CA CYS A 240 9.19 11.73 13.43
C CYS A 240 9.31 10.65 14.50
N THR A 241 9.90 9.50 14.17
CA THR A 241 9.98 8.37 15.11
C THR A 241 11.11 8.56 16.12
N GLY A 242 12.27 9.04 15.64
CA GLY A 242 13.50 9.08 16.40
C GLY A 242 13.98 10.44 16.88
N GLY A 243 13.45 11.52 16.31
CA GLY A 243 13.95 12.87 16.55
C GLY A 243 15.31 13.14 15.88
N MET A 244 15.93 14.27 16.22
CA MET A 244 17.16 14.79 15.59
C MET A 244 18.44 14.18 16.19
N GLY A 245 18.49 12.86 16.38
CA GLY A 245 19.66 12.16 16.92
C GLY A 245 20.68 11.74 15.85
N ARG A 246 21.97 11.72 16.20
CA ARG A 246 23.05 11.26 15.29
C ARG A 246 22.84 9.82 14.80
N LYS A 247 22.26 8.96 15.64
CA LYS A 247 21.89 7.58 15.26
C LYS A 247 20.88 7.56 14.11
N TYR A 248 19.87 8.44 14.15
CA TYR A 248 18.85 8.52 13.11
C TYR A 248 19.38 9.16 11.82
N PHE A 249 20.32 10.11 11.90
CA PHE A 249 21.01 10.61 10.72
C PHE A 249 21.84 9.52 10.04
N ALA A 250 22.54 8.68 10.82
CA ALA A 250 23.26 7.53 10.28
C ALA A 250 22.30 6.53 9.61
N ALA A 251 21.16 6.25 10.25
CA ALA A 251 20.11 5.41 9.69
C ALA A 251 19.56 5.98 8.38
N ILE A 252 19.19 7.26 8.35
CA ILE A 252 18.70 7.95 7.14
C ILE A 252 19.71 7.80 6.01
N CYS A 253 20.99 8.15 6.21
CA CYS A 253 21.99 8.04 5.15
C CYS A 253 22.18 6.59 4.67
N GLY A 254 22.15 5.62 5.59
CA GLY A 254 22.19 4.21 5.26
C GLY A 254 21.00 3.75 4.41
N THR A 255 19.78 4.15 4.80
CA THR A 255 18.54 3.80 4.11
C THR A 255 18.46 4.46 2.74
N LEU A 256 18.76 5.76 2.62
CA LEU A 256 18.80 6.47 1.34
C LEU A 256 19.82 5.83 0.39
N GLY A 257 20.99 5.44 0.91
CA GLY A 257 22.00 4.72 0.14
C GLY A 257 21.55 3.33 -0.31
N GLY A 258 20.89 2.58 0.55
CA GLY A 258 20.29 1.28 0.21
C GLY A 258 19.19 1.40 -0.85
N VAL A 259 18.27 2.35 -0.68
CA VAL A 259 17.18 2.65 -1.64
C VAL A 259 17.75 3.07 -3.00
N ALA A 260 18.77 3.94 -3.00
CA ALA A 260 19.46 4.33 -4.23
C ALA A 260 20.14 3.14 -4.91
N ALA A 261 20.78 2.25 -4.15
CA ALA A 261 21.36 1.03 -4.69
C ALA A 261 20.29 0.10 -5.29
N THR A 262 19.15 -0.09 -4.61
CA THR A 262 18.01 -0.85 -5.13
C THR A 262 17.50 -0.27 -6.45
N PHE A 263 17.31 1.06 -6.51
CA PHE A 263 16.85 1.74 -7.72
C PHE A 263 17.82 1.55 -8.90
N ILE A 264 19.12 1.74 -8.66
CA ILE A 264 20.16 1.57 -9.69
C ILE A 264 20.22 0.11 -10.17
N LEU A 265 20.21 -0.85 -9.24
CA LEU A 265 20.23 -2.28 -9.58
C LEU A 265 18.96 -2.68 -10.34
N ALA A 266 17.79 -2.22 -9.92
CA ALA A 266 16.53 -2.51 -10.58
C ALA A 266 16.54 -1.97 -12.00
N TRP A 267 16.94 -0.71 -12.19
CA TRP A 267 17.06 -0.09 -13.51
C TRP A 267 18.06 -0.82 -14.41
N PHE A 268 19.24 -1.14 -13.87
CA PHE A 268 20.29 -1.84 -14.62
C PHE A 268 19.86 -3.24 -15.08
N PHE A 269 19.37 -4.07 -14.15
CA PHE A 269 18.97 -5.44 -14.48
C PHE A 269 17.66 -5.50 -15.27
N ASN A 270 16.74 -4.56 -15.10
CA ASN A 270 15.55 -4.45 -15.95
C ASN A 270 15.93 -4.20 -17.41
N GLY A 271 16.92 -3.33 -17.66
CA GLY A 271 17.45 -3.08 -19.01
C GLY A 271 18.15 -4.31 -19.62
N LEU A 272 18.87 -5.09 -18.81
CA LEU A 272 19.52 -6.32 -19.26
C LEU A 272 18.51 -7.45 -19.57
N LEU A 273 17.52 -7.62 -18.71
CA LEU A 273 16.49 -8.65 -18.84
C LEU A 273 15.41 -8.28 -19.87
N ARG A 274 15.36 -7.01 -20.29
CA ARG A 274 14.35 -6.46 -21.22
C ARG A 274 12.92 -6.75 -20.76
N LEU A 275 12.68 -6.59 -19.46
CA LEU A 275 11.35 -6.83 -18.90
C LEU A 275 10.43 -5.68 -19.28
N THR A 276 9.22 -6.07 -19.67
CA THR A 276 8.15 -5.14 -20.03
C THR A 276 7.37 -4.68 -18.80
N GLY A 277 7.19 -5.56 -17.80
CA GLY A 277 6.41 -5.26 -16.60
C GLY A 277 4.89 -5.25 -16.82
N SER A 278 4.43 -5.50 -18.05
CA SER A 278 3.03 -5.47 -18.47
C SER A 278 2.32 -6.82 -18.35
N MET A 279 3.04 -7.87 -17.97
CA MET A 279 2.53 -9.24 -18.07
C MET A 279 1.76 -9.72 -16.83
N HIS A 280 1.74 -8.95 -15.74
CA HIS A 280 0.86 -9.21 -14.61
C HIS A 280 -0.59 -8.88 -14.97
N HIS A 281 -1.53 -9.60 -14.35
CA HIS A 281 -2.95 -9.47 -14.66
C HIS A 281 -3.43 -8.01 -14.53
N GLU A 282 -3.10 -7.37 -13.41
CA GLU A 282 -3.46 -5.97 -13.14
C GLU A 282 -2.82 -4.99 -14.14
N THR A 283 -1.53 -5.14 -14.45
CA THR A 283 -0.87 -4.26 -15.43
C THR A 283 -1.37 -4.49 -16.85
N ARG A 284 -1.86 -5.68 -17.17
CA ARG A 284 -2.50 -5.95 -18.45
C ARG A 284 -3.85 -5.26 -18.57
N ILE A 285 -4.64 -5.20 -17.50
CA ILE A 285 -5.88 -4.41 -17.46
C ILE A 285 -5.54 -2.93 -17.63
N LEU A 286 -4.53 -2.42 -16.91
CA LEU A 286 -4.03 -1.06 -17.08
C LEU A 286 -3.57 -0.78 -18.52
N CYS A 287 -2.94 -1.76 -19.18
CA CYS A 287 -2.53 -1.67 -20.58
C CYS A 287 -3.70 -1.43 -21.54
N LEU A 288 -4.83 -2.09 -21.29
CA LEU A 288 -6.04 -1.88 -22.07
C LEU A 288 -6.66 -0.49 -21.83
N GLN A 289 -6.44 0.11 -20.65
CA GLN A 289 -7.04 1.40 -20.28
C GLN A 289 -6.18 2.62 -20.65
N LEU A 290 -4.86 2.52 -20.48
CA LEU A 290 -3.90 3.61 -20.61
C LEU A 290 -3.06 3.51 -21.91
N GLY A 291 -3.15 2.38 -22.61
CA GLY A 291 -2.42 2.12 -23.84
C GLY A 291 -0.91 1.93 -23.66
N ASP A 292 -0.22 1.83 -24.79
CA ASP A 292 1.23 1.56 -24.86
C ASP A 292 2.12 2.72 -24.39
N SER A 293 1.55 3.91 -24.19
CA SER A 293 2.30 5.11 -23.78
C SER A 293 2.73 5.11 -22.31
N PHE A 294 2.19 4.20 -21.49
CA PHE A 294 2.48 4.13 -20.06
C PHE A 294 3.74 3.29 -19.77
N ASP A 295 4.56 3.74 -18.81
CA ASP A 295 5.82 3.09 -18.44
C ASP A 295 5.60 1.94 -17.43
N TYR A 296 5.17 0.77 -17.92
CA TYR A 296 4.96 -0.44 -17.11
C TYR A 296 6.26 -0.98 -16.48
N GLY A 297 7.38 -0.87 -17.19
CA GLY A 297 8.70 -1.23 -16.66
C GLY A 297 9.09 -0.31 -15.49
N GLY A 298 8.80 0.98 -15.61
CA GLY A 298 8.95 1.94 -14.53
C GLY A 298 8.06 1.63 -13.32
N LEU A 299 6.83 1.15 -13.56
CA LEU A 299 5.93 0.70 -12.49
C LEU A 299 6.45 -0.56 -11.78
N LEU A 300 7.05 -1.49 -12.51
CA LEU A 300 7.75 -2.64 -11.92
C LEU A 300 8.89 -2.16 -11.01
N LEU A 301 9.75 -1.25 -11.50
CA LEU A 301 10.84 -0.64 -10.71
C LEU A 301 10.30 0.04 -9.45
N ALA A 302 9.22 0.80 -9.57
CA ALA A 302 8.56 1.46 -8.45
C ALA A 302 8.15 0.46 -7.36
N GLY A 303 7.51 -0.65 -7.76
CA GLY A 303 7.13 -1.71 -6.83
C GLY A 303 8.32 -2.35 -6.11
N ILE A 304 9.45 -2.56 -6.81
CA ILE A 304 10.68 -3.10 -6.21
C ILE A 304 11.24 -2.15 -5.14
N VAL A 305 11.31 -0.85 -5.45
CA VAL A 305 11.90 0.15 -4.56
C VAL A 305 11.02 0.40 -3.34
N ILE A 306 9.70 0.58 -3.53
CA ILE A 306 8.74 0.77 -2.43
C ILE A 306 8.67 -0.49 -1.55
N GLY A 307 8.62 -1.68 -2.16
CA GLY A 307 8.58 -2.95 -1.42
C GLY A 307 9.84 -3.20 -0.59
N ALA A 308 11.02 -2.81 -1.08
CA ALA A 308 12.28 -2.98 -0.35
C ALA A 308 12.52 -1.92 0.74
N LEU A 309 11.89 -0.74 0.65
CA LEU A 309 12.13 0.39 1.55
C LEU A 309 11.99 0.01 3.03
N GLY A 310 10.92 -0.70 3.40
CA GLY A 310 10.65 -1.08 4.79
C GLY A 310 11.78 -1.91 5.39
N ALA A 311 12.17 -2.99 4.70
CA ALA A 311 13.26 -3.87 5.16
C ALA A 311 14.61 -3.13 5.24
N ILE A 312 14.90 -2.26 4.27
CA ILE A 312 16.12 -1.43 4.26
C ILE A 312 16.13 -0.47 5.46
N MET A 313 15.00 0.18 5.73
CA MET A 313 14.86 1.10 6.86
C MET A 313 15.06 0.38 8.20
N ASP A 314 14.44 -0.79 8.37
CA ASP A 314 14.53 -1.58 9.61
C ASP A 314 15.97 -2.02 9.90
N VAL A 315 16.71 -2.47 8.89
CA VAL A 315 18.12 -2.84 9.03
C VAL A 315 18.98 -1.63 9.36
N SER A 316 18.77 -0.50 8.70
CA SER A 316 19.52 0.74 8.98
C SER A 316 19.28 1.24 10.41
N VAL A 317 18.04 1.23 10.88
CA VAL A 317 17.70 1.62 12.27
C VAL A 317 18.30 0.63 13.27
N SER A 318 18.22 -0.66 12.99
CA SER A 318 18.77 -1.71 13.88
C SER A 318 20.28 -1.59 14.04
N ILE A 319 21.02 -1.43 12.94
CA ILE A 319 22.48 -1.31 12.97
C ILE A 319 22.90 0.01 13.64
N SER A 320 22.30 1.13 13.26
CA SER A 320 22.64 2.43 13.84
C SER A 320 22.34 2.49 15.35
N SER A 321 21.24 1.87 15.79
CA SER A 321 20.89 1.78 17.21
C SER A 321 21.84 0.87 17.98
N ALA A 322 22.21 -0.29 17.42
CA ALA A 322 23.19 -1.16 18.06
C ALA A 322 24.58 -0.49 18.15
N LEU A 323 24.99 0.23 17.12
CA LEU A 323 26.25 0.99 17.13
C LEU A 323 26.23 2.18 18.09
N TRP A 324 25.06 2.80 18.28
CA TRP A 324 24.86 3.82 19.31
C TRP A 324 25.15 3.25 20.70
N GLU A 325 24.55 2.11 21.05
CA GLU A 325 24.79 1.44 22.33
C GLU A 325 26.24 1.02 22.51
N VAL A 326 26.86 0.46 21.47
CA VAL A 326 28.29 0.10 21.48
C VAL A 326 29.17 1.34 21.70
N SER A 327 28.83 2.47 21.07
CA SER A 327 29.53 3.75 21.26
C SER A 327 29.46 4.23 22.70
N ILE A 328 28.28 4.18 23.32
CA ILE A 328 28.06 4.56 24.71
C ILE A 328 28.81 3.62 25.66
N ALA A 329 28.67 2.31 25.48
CA ALA A 329 29.33 1.30 26.30
C ALA A 329 30.87 1.39 26.23
N GLY A 330 31.41 1.77 25.06
CA GLY A 330 32.84 2.03 24.86
C GLY A 330 33.33 3.38 25.41
N GLY A 331 32.50 4.11 26.16
CA GLY A 331 32.84 5.42 26.71
C GLY A 331 33.03 6.51 25.66
N GLY A 332 32.49 6.32 24.44
CA GLY A 332 32.55 7.27 23.32
C GLY A 332 33.96 7.49 22.78
N LYS A 333 34.90 6.60 23.11
CA LYS A 333 36.29 6.67 22.67
C LYS A 333 36.60 5.73 21.50
N LEU A 334 35.61 4.95 21.07
CA LEU A 334 35.77 4.01 19.97
C LEU A 334 36.09 4.75 18.68
N SER A 335 37.13 4.28 18.00
CA SER A 335 37.55 4.81 16.71
C SER A 335 36.54 4.46 15.61
N PHE A 336 36.59 5.21 14.52
CA PHE A 336 35.80 4.93 13.31
C PHE A 336 35.94 3.47 12.86
N ARG A 337 37.17 2.92 12.88
CA ARG A 337 37.44 1.56 12.42
C ARG A 337 36.79 0.50 13.31
N GLU A 338 36.81 0.71 14.62
CA GLU A 338 36.16 -0.20 15.56
C GLU A 338 34.65 -0.19 15.37
N LEU A 339 34.03 0.99 15.30
CA LEU A 339 32.59 1.12 15.06
C LEU A 339 32.17 0.55 13.70
N PHE A 340 32.95 0.81 12.65
CA PHE A 340 32.68 0.26 11.33
C PHE A 340 32.76 -1.27 11.30
N SER A 341 33.81 -1.84 11.93
CA SER A 341 33.97 -3.30 12.03
C SER A 341 32.86 -3.95 12.84
N SER A 342 32.47 -3.35 13.98
CA SER A 342 31.33 -3.82 14.78
C SER A 342 30.04 -3.75 13.99
N GLY A 343 29.82 -2.68 13.22
CA GLY A 343 28.63 -2.50 12.39
C GLY A 343 28.52 -3.54 11.29
N LEU A 344 29.64 -3.88 10.65
CA LEU A 344 29.70 -4.96 9.67
C LEU A 344 29.47 -6.34 10.31
N SER A 345 29.93 -6.57 11.53
CA SER A 345 29.65 -7.82 12.25
C SER A 345 28.16 -7.96 12.57
N ILE A 346 27.55 -6.94 13.17
CA ILE A 346 26.11 -6.91 13.48
C ILE A 346 25.29 -7.10 12.20
N GLY A 347 25.65 -6.37 11.14
CA GLY A 347 25.02 -6.47 9.85
C GLY A 347 25.09 -7.87 9.26
N ARG A 348 26.25 -8.54 9.36
CA ARG A 348 26.42 -9.93 8.88
C ARG A 348 25.53 -10.91 9.65
N ASP A 349 25.34 -10.70 10.94
CA ASP A 349 24.51 -11.57 11.77
C ASP A 349 23.02 -11.46 11.42
N ILE A 350 22.53 -10.25 11.12
CA ILE A 350 21.11 -10.03 10.75
C ILE A 350 20.83 -10.21 9.25
N MET A 351 21.86 -10.14 8.39
CA MET A 351 21.69 -10.21 6.93
C MET A 351 20.98 -11.48 6.48
N GLY A 352 21.35 -12.64 7.05
CA GLY A 352 20.81 -13.92 6.65
C GLY A 352 19.30 -14.05 6.94
N THR A 353 18.88 -13.66 8.14
CA THR A 353 17.47 -13.71 8.54
C THR A 353 16.63 -12.71 7.76
N MET A 354 17.13 -11.49 7.55
CA MET A 354 16.40 -10.44 6.83
C MET A 354 16.27 -10.73 5.33
N THR A 355 17.32 -11.29 4.71
CA THR A 355 17.27 -11.69 3.29
C THR A 355 16.24 -12.80 3.07
N ASN A 356 16.22 -13.81 3.95
CA ASN A 356 15.25 -14.89 3.86
C ASN A 356 13.81 -14.36 3.98
N THR A 357 13.56 -13.47 4.95
CA THR A 357 12.25 -12.84 5.14
C THR A 357 11.80 -12.09 3.90
N LEU A 358 12.68 -11.29 3.28
CA LEU A 358 12.31 -10.49 2.11
C LEU A 358 12.02 -11.34 0.88
N ILE A 359 12.85 -12.37 0.63
CA ILE A 359 12.61 -13.32 -0.47
C ILE A 359 11.30 -14.07 -0.25
N LEU A 360 11.06 -14.59 0.96
CA LEU A 360 9.83 -15.32 1.27
C LEU A 360 8.59 -14.42 1.18
N ALA A 361 8.69 -13.14 1.54
CA ALA A 361 7.59 -12.19 1.39
C ALA A 361 7.20 -12.00 -0.08
N TYR A 362 8.18 -11.84 -0.98
CA TYR A 362 7.91 -11.72 -2.41
C TYR A 362 7.44 -13.03 -3.05
N VAL A 363 8.08 -14.15 -2.72
CA VAL A 363 7.63 -15.49 -3.17
C VAL A 363 6.21 -15.76 -2.68
N GLY A 364 5.90 -15.40 -1.44
CA GLY A 364 4.57 -15.49 -0.83
C GLY A 364 3.52 -14.71 -1.61
N GLY A 365 3.82 -13.47 -1.99
CA GLY A 365 2.95 -12.65 -2.84
C GLY A 365 2.74 -13.23 -4.25
N SER A 366 3.70 -14.01 -4.72
CA SER A 366 3.68 -14.63 -6.06
C SER A 366 3.23 -16.09 -6.07
N LEU A 367 2.70 -16.59 -4.94
CA LEU A 367 2.20 -17.97 -4.85
C LEU A 367 1.11 -18.31 -5.88
N PRO A 368 0.09 -17.47 -6.14
CA PRO A 368 -0.93 -17.79 -7.14
C PRO A 368 -0.32 -18.02 -8.53
N LEU A 369 0.67 -17.21 -8.89
CA LEU A 369 1.42 -17.33 -10.14
C LEU A 369 2.22 -18.62 -10.19
N LEU A 370 2.93 -18.96 -9.10
CA LEU A 370 3.70 -20.21 -9.02
C LEU A 370 2.80 -21.45 -9.12
N VAL A 371 1.64 -21.45 -8.46
CA VAL A 371 0.66 -22.54 -8.53
C VAL A 371 0.05 -22.65 -9.93
N LEU A 372 -0.33 -21.51 -10.54
CA LEU A 372 -0.84 -21.47 -11.91
C LEU A 372 0.12 -22.16 -12.88
N LEU A 373 1.42 -21.92 -12.74
CA LEU A 373 2.43 -22.50 -13.62
C LEU A 373 2.65 -24.00 -13.40
N VAL A 374 2.59 -24.47 -12.15
CA VAL A 374 2.71 -25.91 -11.84
C VAL A 374 1.45 -26.68 -12.25
N THR A 375 0.28 -26.03 -12.19
CA THR A 375 -1.01 -26.64 -12.57
C THR A 375 -1.25 -26.63 -14.08
N GLN A 376 -0.63 -25.72 -14.82
CA GLN A 376 -0.53 -25.83 -16.27
C GLN A 376 0.20 -27.13 -16.61
N LYS A 377 -0.56 -28.14 -17.06
CA LYS A 377 -0.09 -29.49 -17.46
C LYS A 377 0.72 -29.45 -18.76
N THR A 378 1.67 -28.54 -18.86
CA THR A 378 2.54 -28.41 -20.01
C THR A 378 3.95 -28.80 -19.58
N ASP A 379 4.58 -29.70 -20.33
CA ASP A 379 5.96 -30.18 -20.10
C ASP A 379 7.00 -29.09 -20.41
N TYR A 380 6.83 -27.88 -19.88
CA TYR A 380 7.82 -26.83 -20.01
C TYR A 380 9.03 -27.19 -19.13
N PRO A 381 10.24 -27.27 -19.71
CA PRO A 381 11.45 -27.36 -18.91
C PRO A 381 11.51 -26.17 -17.95
N PHE A 382 11.88 -26.39 -16.69
CA PHE A 382 11.99 -25.34 -15.67
C PHE A 382 12.78 -24.11 -16.17
N LEU A 383 13.84 -24.32 -16.96
CA LEU A 383 14.61 -23.22 -17.54
C LEU A 383 13.80 -22.35 -18.50
N LYS A 384 12.83 -22.89 -19.24
CA LYS A 384 11.96 -22.06 -20.10
C LYS A 384 10.98 -21.26 -19.26
N LEU A 385 10.48 -21.85 -18.19
CA LEU A 385 9.54 -21.21 -17.28
C LEU A 385 10.16 -19.94 -16.65
N VAL A 386 11.38 -20.05 -16.12
CA VAL A 386 12.13 -18.92 -15.52
C VAL A 386 12.38 -17.76 -16.50
N ASN A 387 12.36 -18.02 -17.81
CA ASN A 387 12.53 -16.97 -18.84
C ASN A 387 11.25 -16.19 -19.13
N PHE A 388 10.09 -16.57 -18.60
CA PHE A 388 8.87 -15.78 -18.75
C PHE A 388 9.00 -14.46 -18.00
N ASP A 389 8.60 -13.36 -18.65
CA ASP A 389 8.64 -11.99 -18.11
C ASP A 389 8.02 -11.91 -16.70
N LEU A 390 6.87 -12.57 -16.52
CA LEU A 390 6.18 -12.74 -15.24
C LEU A 390 7.05 -13.32 -14.12
N ILE A 391 7.86 -14.34 -14.41
CA ILE A 391 8.69 -14.99 -13.40
C ILE A 391 9.99 -14.23 -13.22
N ALA A 392 10.59 -13.82 -14.33
CA ALA A 392 11.83 -13.05 -14.32
C ALA A 392 11.67 -11.74 -13.54
N SER A 393 10.51 -11.08 -13.63
CA SER A 393 10.19 -9.88 -12.85
C SER A 393 10.03 -10.16 -11.35
N GLU A 394 9.42 -11.27 -10.94
CA GLU A 394 9.34 -11.66 -9.52
C GLU A 394 10.69 -12.07 -8.93
N ILE A 395 11.51 -12.78 -9.73
CA ILE A 395 12.89 -13.10 -9.36
C ILE A 395 13.71 -11.81 -9.23
N LEU A 396 13.59 -10.90 -10.20
CA LEU A 396 14.26 -9.60 -10.17
C LEU A 396 13.86 -8.84 -8.90
N ARG A 397 12.56 -8.74 -8.60
CA ARG A 397 12.04 -8.07 -7.40
C ARG A 397 12.61 -8.65 -6.12
N SER A 398 12.63 -9.99 -6.01
CA SER A 398 13.13 -10.69 -4.84
C SER A 398 14.64 -10.49 -4.63
N LEU A 399 15.43 -10.63 -5.69
CA LEU A 399 16.89 -10.54 -5.64
C LEU A 399 17.36 -9.10 -5.48
N VAL A 400 16.84 -8.16 -6.27
CA VAL A 400 17.26 -6.75 -6.22
C VAL A 400 16.85 -6.10 -4.90
N GLY A 401 15.64 -6.38 -4.39
CA GLY A 401 15.23 -5.91 -3.08
C GLY A 401 16.19 -6.39 -1.98
N SER A 402 16.60 -7.66 -2.03
CA SER A 402 17.57 -8.24 -1.09
C SER A 402 18.99 -7.70 -1.25
N MET A 403 19.44 -7.43 -2.48
CA MET A 403 20.75 -6.81 -2.72
C MET A 403 20.79 -5.38 -2.19
N GLY A 404 19.71 -4.61 -2.35
CA GLY A 404 19.57 -3.27 -1.77
C GLY A 404 19.71 -3.25 -0.26
N LEU A 405 19.06 -4.20 0.42
CA LEU A 405 19.21 -4.47 1.84
C LEU A 405 20.65 -4.78 2.24
N ILE A 406 21.30 -5.70 1.51
CA ILE A 406 22.70 -6.10 1.75
C ILE A 406 23.65 -4.90 1.63
N LEU A 407 23.41 -4.01 0.65
CA LEU A 407 24.22 -2.81 0.43
C LEU A 407 23.94 -1.70 1.46
N ALA A 408 22.74 -1.66 2.05
CA ALA A 408 22.42 -0.72 3.13
C ALA A 408 23.25 -0.97 4.39
N ILE A 409 23.66 -2.21 4.66
CA ILE A 409 24.46 -2.61 5.83
C ILE A 409 25.81 -1.87 5.90
N PRO A 410 26.74 -2.01 4.91
CA PRO A 410 28.02 -1.33 4.95
C PRO A 410 27.86 0.18 4.91
N LEU A 411 26.85 0.71 4.22
CA LEU A 411 26.57 2.14 4.17
C LEU A 411 26.16 2.67 5.55
N THR A 412 25.22 1.99 6.22
CA THR A 412 24.78 2.36 7.57
C THR A 412 25.95 2.29 8.56
N ALA A 413 26.75 1.23 8.51
CA ALA A 413 27.94 1.08 9.36
C ALA A 413 28.95 2.20 9.12
N LEU A 414 29.17 2.60 7.87
CA LEU A 414 30.07 3.70 7.50
C LEU A 414 29.57 5.03 8.07
N PHE A 415 28.32 5.40 7.82
CA PHE A 415 27.77 6.66 8.33
C PHE A 415 27.69 6.68 9.86
N SER A 416 27.32 5.56 10.48
CA SER A 416 27.34 5.42 11.94
C SER A 416 28.74 5.61 12.50
N GLY A 417 29.75 4.97 11.91
CA GLY A 417 31.15 5.17 12.30
C GLY A 417 31.57 6.64 12.23
N VAL A 418 31.20 7.37 11.17
CA VAL A 418 31.55 8.79 11.00
C VAL A 418 30.85 9.67 12.03
N PHE A 419 29.55 9.48 12.25
CA PHE A 419 28.77 10.36 13.13
C PHE A 419 28.99 10.07 14.62
N LEU A 420 29.29 8.82 14.98
CA LEU A 420 29.44 8.38 16.37
C LEU A 420 30.89 8.47 16.88
N SER A 421 31.91 8.23 16.04
CA SER A 421 33.32 8.31 16.48
C SER A 421 33.78 9.73 16.85
N ARG A 422 33.05 10.77 16.44
CA ARG A 422 33.37 12.18 16.71
C ARG A 422 32.80 12.70 18.05
N HIS A 423 32.30 11.85 18.95
CA HIS A 423 31.61 12.30 20.16
C HIS A 423 32.41 12.05 21.45
N SER A 424 32.72 13.12 22.20
CA SER A 424 33.15 13.03 23.60
C SER A 424 31.91 13.16 24.49
N ILE A 425 31.61 12.11 25.26
CA ILE A 425 30.36 11.82 26.02
C ILE A 425 29.77 12.91 26.93
N LYS A 426 30.38 14.08 27.10
CA LYS A 426 30.01 15.01 28.18
C LYS A 426 28.63 15.70 28.08
N THR A 427 27.88 15.61 26.98
CA THR A 427 26.73 16.51 26.76
C THR A 427 25.36 15.85 26.62
N GLU A 428 25.25 14.55 26.31
CA GLU A 428 23.95 13.92 26.03
C GLU A 428 23.36 13.12 27.20
N ILE A 429 24.18 12.59 28.13
CA ILE A 429 23.66 11.91 29.34
C ILE A 429 22.78 12.87 30.16
N SER A 430 23.09 14.16 30.20
CA SER A 430 22.26 15.18 30.86
C SER A 430 20.90 15.43 30.20
N VAL A 431 20.71 15.04 28.93
CA VAL A 431 19.45 15.20 28.20
C VAL A 431 18.61 13.93 28.28
N GLU A 432 19.25 12.75 28.27
CA GLU A 432 18.58 11.45 28.37
C GLU A 432 18.19 11.13 29.84
N GLU A 433 19.04 11.44 30.84
CA GLU A 433 18.65 11.36 32.26
C GLU A 433 17.52 12.33 32.63
N ALA A 434 17.42 13.47 31.94
CA ALA A 434 16.29 14.39 32.11
C ALA A 434 15.01 13.90 31.40
N GLY A 435 15.12 12.98 30.44
CA GLY A 435 14.00 12.36 29.73
C GLY A 435 13.48 11.08 30.39
N GLU A 436 14.32 10.34 31.10
CA GLU A 436 13.94 9.10 31.81
C GLU A 436 13.47 9.35 33.26
N ALA A 437 13.69 10.55 33.82
CA ALA A 437 13.32 10.90 35.19
C ALA A 437 11.88 11.45 35.38
N PHE A 438 10.98 11.35 34.39
CA PHE A 438 9.61 11.89 34.47
C PHE A 438 8.51 10.90 34.09
#